data_AF-A0A961U9E1-F1
#
_entry.id   AF-A0A961U9E1-F1
#
_cell.length_a   1.000
_cell.length_b   1.000
_cell.length_c   1.000
_cell.angle_alpha   90.00
_cell.angle_beta   90.00
_cell.angle_gamma   90.00
#
_symmetry.space_group_name_H-M   'P 1'
#
loop_
_entity.id
_entity.type
_entity.pdbx_description
1 polymer ?
#
loop_
_entity_poly.entity_id
_entity_poly.type
_entity_poly.pdbx_seq_one_letter_code
_entity_poly.pdbx_strand_id
1 'polypeptide(L)'
;MTMKPGRSANPIREAILAVVLAASAFGMAGEARAQSYNAMTCDQLWYARNSIYANKGYCFKTQQAINVFGARCYPPYGKLDSYEQSQVDQIRQVEKAHGCGTGGSGGYVPPPQPQPQPMPQPGGYAGMSCGELWYARNSIYANKGYCFKTQRAINAFGPRCYPPYAKLNSAEQSQVDAIRGWEASKGCN
;
A
#
# COMPACT_ATOMS: atom_id res chain seq x y z
N MET A 1 35.67 -59.94 -22.25
CA MET A 1 36.44 -58.82 -22.85
C MET A 1 35.52 -58.05 -23.78
N THR A 2 35.64 -56.75 -23.64
CA THR A 2 34.83 -55.64 -24.13
C THR A 2 34.90 -55.48 -25.66
N MET A 3 33.81 -55.00 -26.26
CA MET A 3 33.67 -54.64 -27.68
C MET A 3 34.52 -53.42 -28.08
N LYS A 4 35.01 -53.43 -29.33
CA LYS A 4 34.89 -52.41 -30.43
C LYS A 4 35.98 -52.66 -31.50
N PRO A 5 35.94 -52.09 -32.74
CA PRO A 5 34.98 -51.15 -33.35
C PRO A 5 34.57 -51.50 -34.82
N GLY A 6 33.66 -50.72 -35.41
CA GLY A 6 33.46 -50.70 -36.87
C GLY A 6 32.58 -49.53 -37.33
N ARG A 7 33.20 -48.53 -37.95
CA ARG A 7 32.61 -47.29 -38.49
C ARG A 7 31.79 -47.58 -39.76
N SER A 8 30.74 -46.79 -40.00
CA SER A 8 30.33 -46.47 -41.37
C SER A 8 29.91 -45.01 -41.47
N ALA A 9 30.60 -44.30 -42.35
CA ALA A 9 30.33 -42.93 -42.76
C ALA A 9 29.23 -42.94 -43.84
N ASN A 10 28.34 -41.94 -43.83
CA ASN A 10 27.36 -41.76 -44.91
C ASN A 10 27.51 -40.34 -45.50
N PRO A 11 27.61 -40.18 -46.84
CA PRO A 11 27.92 -38.92 -47.48
C PRO A 11 26.68 -38.11 -47.87
N ILE A 12 26.77 -36.80 -47.61
CA ILE A 12 26.30 -35.63 -48.38
C ILE A 12 25.30 -35.91 -49.52
N ARG A 13 24.05 -35.40 -49.39
CA ARG A 13 23.29 -34.74 -50.48
C ARG A 13 22.35 -33.65 -49.93
N GLU A 14 22.76 -32.41 -50.18
CA GLU A 14 22.03 -31.11 -50.27
C GLU A 14 20.66 -31.24 -50.96
N ALA A 15 19.62 -30.40 -50.85
CA ALA A 15 19.34 -29.05 -50.33
C ALA A 15 17.79 -28.99 -50.09
N ILE A 16 17.18 -28.06 -49.34
CA ILE A 16 16.81 -26.69 -49.74
C ILE A 16 16.14 -26.01 -48.52
N LEU A 17 16.48 -24.74 -48.32
CA LEU A 17 15.86 -23.68 -47.50
C LEU A 17 14.39 -23.88 -47.05
N ALA A 18 14.12 -23.64 -45.76
CA ALA A 18 13.23 -22.55 -45.32
C ALA A 18 13.35 -22.31 -43.81
N VAL A 19 13.52 -21.03 -43.47
CA VAL A 19 13.65 -20.44 -42.13
C VAL A 19 12.35 -20.55 -41.34
N VAL A 20 12.42 -21.00 -40.08
CA VAL A 20 11.56 -20.44 -39.01
C VAL A 20 12.37 -20.33 -37.72
N LEU A 21 12.71 -19.09 -37.37
CA LEU A 21 13.13 -18.70 -36.03
C LEU A 21 11.97 -18.93 -35.06
N ALA A 22 12.10 -19.90 -34.15
CA ALA A 22 11.27 -19.96 -32.96
C ALA A 22 12.15 -19.64 -31.75
N ALA A 23 12.43 -18.34 -31.57
CA ALA A 23 12.89 -17.84 -30.29
C ALA A 23 11.77 -18.11 -29.28
N SER A 24 11.98 -19.06 -28.38
CA SER A 24 11.08 -19.38 -27.29
C SER A 24 10.97 -18.19 -26.34
N ALA A 25 9.97 -17.35 -26.59
CA ALA A 25 9.55 -16.28 -25.71
C ALA A 25 8.77 -16.86 -24.53
N PHE A 26 9.48 -17.35 -23.51
CA PHE A 26 8.94 -17.44 -22.15
C PHE A 26 9.13 -16.09 -21.46
N GLY A 27 8.43 -15.09 -21.97
CA GLY A 27 8.18 -13.84 -21.28
C GLY A 27 6.73 -13.81 -20.86
N MET A 28 6.38 -14.42 -19.73
CA MET A 28 5.16 -14.03 -19.02
C MET A 28 5.42 -12.67 -18.38
N ALA A 29 5.50 -11.63 -19.22
CA ALA A 29 5.23 -10.28 -18.78
C ALA A 29 3.77 -10.28 -18.34
N GLY A 30 3.55 -10.09 -17.03
CA GLY A 30 2.21 -9.95 -16.50
C GLY A 30 1.49 -8.86 -17.27
N GLU A 31 0.47 -9.24 -18.03
CA GLU A 31 -0.45 -8.31 -18.64
C GLU A 31 -1.07 -7.48 -17.53
N ALA A 32 -0.69 -6.21 -17.45
CA ALA A 32 -1.47 -5.21 -16.75
C ALA A 32 -2.83 -5.15 -17.47
N ARG A 33 -3.77 -6.00 -17.05
CA ARG A 33 -5.15 -5.93 -17.55
C ARG A 33 -5.68 -4.56 -17.19
N ALA A 34 -5.91 -3.73 -18.21
CA ALA A 34 -6.71 -2.51 -18.04
C ALA A 34 -8.06 -2.95 -17.48
N GLN A 35 -8.29 -2.74 -16.18
CA GLN A 35 -9.56 -3.08 -15.56
C GLN A 35 -10.62 -2.14 -16.12
N SER A 36 -11.64 -2.70 -16.78
CA SER A 36 -12.77 -1.92 -17.25
C SER A 36 -13.72 -1.64 -16.09
N TYR A 37 -13.57 -0.48 -15.46
CA TYR A 37 -14.44 -0.06 -14.35
C TYR A 37 -15.90 0.17 -14.79
N ASN A 38 -16.15 0.50 -16.07
CA ASN A 38 -17.49 0.80 -16.58
C ASN A 38 -18.49 -0.37 -16.46
N ALA A 39 -18.01 -1.62 -16.41
CA ALA A 39 -18.87 -2.79 -16.25
C ALA A 39 -19.15 -3.14 -14.77
N MET A 40 -18.54 -2.41 -13.83
CA MET A 40 -18.63 -2.72 -12.41
C MET A 40 -19.87 -2.11 -11.76
N THR A 41 -20.45 -2.85 -10.82
CA THR A 41 -21.47 -2.37 -9.88
C THR A 41 -20.88 -1.35 -8.90
N CYS A 42 -21.74 -0.57 -8.23
CA CYS A 42 -21.28 0.39 -7.23
C CYS A 42 -20.48 -0.26 -6.08
N ASP A 43 -20.85 -1.46 -5.65
CA ASP A 43 -20.11 -2.18 -4.61
C ASP A 43 -18.72 -2.63 -5.11
N GLN A 44 -18.63 -3.06 -6.36
CA GLN A 44 -17.36 -3.42 -6.99
C GLN A 44 -16.46 -2.20 -7.18
N LEU A 45 -17.01 -1.05 -7.59
CA LEU A 45 -16.28 0.21 -7.71
C LEU A 45 -15.79 0.70 -6.34
N TRP A 46 -16.66 0.66 -5.32
CA TRP A 46 -16.29 0.96 -3.94
C TRP A 46 -15.16 0.06 -3.47
N TYR A 47 -15.28 -1.25 -3.69
CA TYR A 47 -14.26 -2.21 -3.29
C TYR A 47 -12.94 -1.95 -4.03
N ALA A 48 -12.98 -1.75 -5.35
CA ALA A 48 -11.80 -1.49 -6.17
C ALA A 48 -11.05 -0.25 -5.68
N ARG A 49 -11.75 0.88 -5.49
CA ARG A 49 -11.15 2.12 -4.97
C ARG A 49 -10.55 1.92 -3.57
N ASN A 50 -11.30 1.30 -2.66
CA ASN A 50 -10.83 1.09 -1.29
C ASN A 50 -9.68 0.07 -1.21
N SER A 51 -9.58 -0.88 -2.14
CA SER A 51 -8.47 -1.83 -2.17
C SER A 51 -7.13 -1.14 -2.48
N ILE A 52 -7.13 -0.10 -3.32
CA ILE A 52 -5.94 0.72 -3.60
C ILE A 52 -5.48 1.41 -2.32
N TYR A 53 -6.41 1.99 -1.56
CA TYR A 53 -6.10 2.58 -0.25
C TYR A 53 -5.62 1.54 0.77
N ALA A 54 -6.30 0.40 0.85
CA ALA A 54 -5.91 -0.68 1.75
C ALA A 54 -4.47 -1.12 1.48
N ASN A 55 -4.11 -1.31 0.22
CA ASN A 55 -2.77 -1.70 -0.22
C ASN A 55 -1.68 -0.68 0.13
N LYS A 56 -2.04 0.58 0.35
CA LYS A 56 -1.11 1.64 0.80
C LYS A 56 -1.14 1.90 2.30
N GLY A 57 -1.82 1.04 3.05
CA GLY A 57 -1.82 1.09 4.51
C GLY A 57 -2.61 2.27 5.06
N TYR A 58 -3.60 2.74 4.32
CA TYR A 58 -4.52 3.76 4.79
C TYR A 58 -5.37 3.27 5.99
N CYS A 59 -5.71 4.19 6.90
CA CYS A 59 -6.57 3.88 8.05
C CYS A 59 -8.06 4.04 7.69
N PHE A 60 -8.78 2.91 7.63
CA PHE A 60 -10.24 2.92 7.45
C PHE A 60 -10.97 3.28 8.74
N LYS A 61 -12.00 4.12 8.62
CA LYS A 61 -12.81 4.58 9.77
C LYS A 61 -14.26 4.09 9.73
N THR A 62 -14.76 3.74 8.56
CA THR A 62 -16.14 3.26 8.42
C THR A 62 -16.21 1.77 8.79
N GLN A 63 -17.27 1.36 9.47
CA GLN A 63 -17.44 -0.04 9.86
C GLN A 63 -17.44 -0.97 8.65
N GLN A 64 -18.05 -0.54 7.53
CA GLN A 64 -18.05 -1.28 6.27
C GLN A 64 -16.62 -1.55 5.77
N ALA A 65 -15.77 -0.52 5.70
CA ALA A 65 -14.40 -0.70 5.22
C ALA A 65 -13.53 -1.48 6.22
N ILE A 66 -13.74 -1.29 7.53
CA ILE A 66 -13.08 -2.06 8.58
C ILE A 66 -13.44 -3.54 8.49
N ASN A 67 -14.71 -3.88 8.21
CA ASN A 67 -15.14 -5.27 8.06
C ASN A 67 -14.51 -5.95 6.83
N VAL A 68 -14.27 -5.20 5.75
CA VAL A 68 -13.75 -5.73 4.49
C VAL A 68 -12.22 -5.74 4.44
N PHE A 69 -11.57 -4.65 4.84
CA PHE A 69 -10.12 -4.44 4.71
C PHE A 69 -9.37 -4.50 6.04
N GLY A 70 -10.08 -4.57 7.17
CA GLY A 70 -9.52 -4.58 8.51
C GLY A 70 -9.36 -3.18 9.11
N ALA A 71 -9.28 -3.14 10.44
CA ALA A 71 -9.04 -1.91 11.20
C ALA A 71 -7.56 -1.47 11.20
N ARG A 72 -6.65 -2.33 10.75
CA ARG A 72 -5.21 -2.13 10.85
C ARG A 72 -4.71 -1.31 9.66
N CYS A 73 -4.21 -0.10 9.92
CA CYS A 73 -3.35 0.60 8.96
C CYS A 73 -1.88 0.28 9.19
N TYR A 74 -1.06 0.55 8.16
CA TYR A 74 0.36 0.25 8.20
C TYR A 74 1.20 1.34 7.50
N PRO A 75 2.44 1.55 7.95
CA PRO A 75 3.37 2.49 7.31
C PRO A 75 3.59 2.11 5.84
N PRO A 76 3.67 3.06 4.89
CA PRO A 76 3.83 4.51 5.08
C PRO A 76 2.52 5.33 5.16
N TYR A 77 1.38 4.69 5.47
CA TYR A 77 0.09 5.36 5.66
C TYR A 77 -0.38 6.23 4.48
N GLY A 78 -0.44 5.63 3.30
CA GLY A 78 -1.32 6.15 2.27
C GLY A 78 -0.72 7.17 1.31
N LYS A 79 0.53 6.99 0.90
CA LYS A 79 1.01 7.66 -0.31
C LYS A 79 0.63 6.83 -1.54
N LEU A 80 -0.30 7.34 -2.33
CA LEU A 80 -0.52 6.85 -3.69
C LEU A 80 0.59 7.40 -4.60
N ASP A 81 1.07 6.60 -5.53
CA ASP A 81 1.82 7.10 -6.67
C ASP A 81 0.88 7.68 -7.74
N SER A 82 1.46 8.24 -8.81
CA SER A 82 0.69 8.87 -9.88
C SER A 82 -0.22 7.90 -10.63
N TYR A 83 0.17 6.63 -10.72
CA TYR A 83 -0.62 5.60 -11.39
C TYR A 83 -1.84 5.22 -10.54
N GLU A 84 -1.63 4.98 -9.26
CA GLU A 84 -2.69 4.63 -8.31
C GLU A 84 -3.68 5.78 -8.11
N GLN A 85 -3.17 7.02 -8.08
CA GLN A 85 -4.01 8.20 -8.06
C GLN A 85 -4.88 8.28 -9.33
N SER A 86 -4.30 8.04 -10.51
CA SER A 86 -5.03 7.99 -11.78
C SER A 86 -6.11 6.89 -11.77
N GLN A 87 -5.81 5.71 -11.24
CA GLN A 87 -6.80 4.63 -11.10
C GLN A 87 -7.96 5.04 -10.17
N VAL A 88 -7.65 5.64 -9.02
CA VAL A 88 -8.67 6.16 -8.10
C VAL A 88 -9.56 7.19 -8.79
N ASP A 89 -8.95 8.13 -9.52
CA ASP A 89 -9.70 9.19 -10.20
C ASP A 89 -10.59 8.64 -11.32
N GLN A 90 -10.10 7.64 -12.07
CA GLN A 90 -10.89 6.93 -13.06
C GLN A 90 -12.10 6.22 -12.42
N ILE A 91 -11.90 5.49 -11.31
CA ILE A 91 -12.98 4.82 -10.59
C ILE A 91 -14.03 5.85 -10.12
N ARG A 92 -13.59 6.99 -9.56
CA ARG A 92 -14.50 8.05 -9.08
C ARG A 92 -15.33 8.66 -10.20
N GLN A 93 -14.77 8.80 -11.40
CA GLN A 93 -15.51 9.27 -12.57
C GLN A 93 -16.62 8.27 -12.95
N VAL A 94 -16.31 6.97 -12.93
CA VAL A 94 -17.30 5.91 -13.21
C VAL A 94 -18.35 5.84 -12.11
N GLU A 95 -17.96 5.89 -10.82
CA GLU A 95 -18.90 5.96 -9.69
C GLU A 95 -19.88 7.11 -9.83
N LYS A 96 -19.40 8.28 -10.26
CA LYS A 96 -20.24 9.46 -10.53
C LYS A 96 -21.20 9.20 -11.69
N ALA A 97 -20.71 8.62 -12.79
CA ALA A 97 -21.55 8.30 -13.96
C ALA A 97 -22.63 7.26 -13.63
N HIS A 98 -22.33 6.33 -12.73
CA HIS A 98 -23.26 5.29 -12.27
C HIS A 98 -24.19 5.76 -11.15
N GLY A 99 -24.02 6.98 -10.63
CA GLY A 99 -24.83 7.51 -9.53
C GLY A 99 -24.59 6.80 -8.18
N CYS A 100 -23.43 6.17 -8.01
CA CYS A 100 -23.11 5.43 -6.79
C CYS A 100 -23.09 6.35 -5.56
N GLY A 101 -23.81 5.95 -4.50
CA GLY A 101 -23.89 6.69 -3.23
C GLY A 101 -25.26 7.31 -2.88
N THR A 102 -26.36 6.88 -3.51
CA THR A 102 -27.72 7.44 -3.30
C THR A 102 -28.72 6.52 -2.58
N GLY A 103 -28.29 5.44 -1.91
CA GLY A 103 -29.15 4.68 -0.99
C GLY A 103 -28.42 3.51 -0.35
N GLY A 104 -28.35 3.34 0.98
CA GLY A 104 -29.25 3.87 2.01
C GLY A 104 -28.70 5.00 2.89
N SER A 105 -29.61 5.92 3.20
CA SER A 105 -29.56 6.92 4.28
C SER A 105 -28.60 8.11 4.14
N GLY A 106 -28.96 9.06 3.27
CA GLY A 106 -28.82 10.49 3.56
C GLY A 106 -27.54 11.18 3.09
N GLY A 107 -27.67 11.98 2.03
CA GLY A 107 -26.76 13.07 1.68
C GLY A 107 -25.41 12.62 1.12
N TYR A 108 -24.92 13.29 0.07
CA TYR A 108 -23.52 13.15 -0.31
C TYR A 108 -22.65 13.73 0.82
N VAL A 109 -22.22 12.87 1.74
CA VAL A 109 -20.99 13.06 2.51
C VAL A 109 -20.05 12.02 1.94
N PRO A 110 -19.02 12.39 1.15
CA PRO A 110 -18.01 11.42 0.75
C PRO A 110 -17.53 10.76 2.05
N PRO A 111 -17.48 9.42 2.14
CA PRO A 111 -17.00 8.76 3.36
C PRO A 111 -15.67 9.42 3.69
N PRO A 112 -15.43 9.85 4.95
CA PRO A 112 -14.19 10.50 5.32
C PRO A 112 -13.10 9.61 4.77
N GLN A 113 -12.33 10.15 3.81
CA GLN A 113 -11.34 9.37 3.09
C GLN A 113 -10.54 8.62 4.15
N PRO A 114 -10.12 7.37 3.89
CA PRO A 114 -9.04 6.81 4.67
C PRO A 114 -7.98 7.90 4.68
N GLN A 115 -7.74 8.51 5.84
CA GLN A 115 -6.86 9.66 5.87
C GLN A 115 -5.48 9.06 5.72
N PRO A 116 -4.65 9.51 4.76
CA PRO A 116 -3.23 9.36 4.97
C PRO A 116 -3.01 10.15 6.26
N GLN A 117 -2.82 9.48 7.39
CA GLN A 117 -2.52 10.23 8.60
C GLN A 117 -1.22 10.94 8.26
N PRO A 118 -1.21 12.28 8.12
CA PRO A 118 0.02 12.97 7.89
C PRO A 118 0.85 12.64 9.14
N MET A 119 2.01 12.01 8.97
CA MET A 119 3.06 12.24 9.96
C MET A 119 3.14 13.76 10.06
N PRO A 120 2.85 14.36 11.22
CA PRO A 120 2.65 15.79 11.24
C PRO A 120 3.95 16.45 10.80
N GLN A 121 3.85 17.39 9.87
CA GLN A 121 5.01 18.11 9.39
C GLN A 121 5.59 18.95 10.54
N PRO A 122 6.92 19.21 10.56
CA PRO A 122 7.51 20.14 11.51
C PRO A 122 6.79 21.50 11.42
N GLY A 123 5.98 21.84 12.42
CA GLY A 123 5.13 23.04 12.45
C GLY A 123 3.64 22.80 12.74
N GLY A 124 3.14 21.58 12.53
CA GLY A 124 1.73 21.23 12.80
C GLY A 124 1.40 20.88 14.26
N TYR A 125 2.39 20.86 15.15
CA TYR A 125 2.27 20.34 16.52
C TYR A 125 1.62 21.31 17.51
N ALA A 126 1.62 22.62 17.21
CA ALA A 126 1.12 23.64 18.13
C ALA A 126 -0.36 23.44 18.52
N GLY A 127 -1.19 23.05 17.54
CA GLY A 127 -2.62 22.80 17.74
C GLY A 127 -2.96 21.42 18.30
N MET A 128 -1.99 20.53 18.49
CA MET A 128 -2.23 19.15 18.92
C MET A 128 -2.46 19.04 20.42
N SER A 129 -3.34 18.11 20.80
CA SER A 129 -3.51 17.59 22.15
C SER A 129 -2.36 16.66 22.55
N CYS A 130 -2.21 16.38 23.85
CA CYS A 130 -1.21 15.42 24.33
C CYS A 130 -1.39 14.01 23.74
N GLY A 131 -2.64 13.60 23.49
CA GLY A 131 -2.92 12.32 22.83
C GLY A 131 -2.39 12.27 21.40
N GLU A 132 -2.58 13.36 20.65
CA GLU A 132 -2.11 13.51 19.27
C GLU A 132 -0.58 13.61 19.19
N LEU A 133 0.06 14.36 20.09
CA LEU A 133 1.52 14.42 20.16
C LEU A 133 2.13 13.06 20.50
N TRP A 134 1.57 12.36 21.49
CA TRP A 134 1.97 11.01 21.82
C TRP A 134 1.84 10.08 20.61
N TYR A 135 0.71 10.14 19.91
CA TYR A 135 0.48 9.30 18.74
C TYR A 135 1.47 9.64 17.61
N ALA A 136 1.67 10.93 17.33
CA ALA A 136 2.61 11.42 16.33
C ALA A 136 4.03 10.91 16.60
N ARG A 137 4.53 11.07 17.83
CA ARG A 137 5.86 10.59 18.23
C ARG A 137 5.99 9.08 18.07
N ASN A 138 5.00 8.33 18.56
CA ASN A 138 5.04 6.87 18.50
C ASN A 138 4.85 6.32 17.08
N SER A 139 4.18 7.04 16.19
CA SER A 139 4.05 6.61 14.79
C SER A 139 5.41 6.60 14.06
N ILE A 140 6.34 7.51 14.39
CA ILE A 140 7.70 7.51 13.86
C ILE A 140 8.43 6.21 14.26
N TYR A 141 8.33 5.81 15.53
CA TYR A 141 8.89 4.56 16.03
C TYR A 141 8.22 3.33 15.41
N ALA A 142 6.88 3.34 15.29
CA ALA A 142 6.12 2.27 14.66
C ALA A 142 6.57 2.04 13.21
N ASN A 143 6.80 3.12 12.46
CA ASN A 143 7.27 3.07 11.06
C ASN A 143 8.62 2.39 10.91
N LYS A 144 9.47 2.47 11.93
CA LYS A 144 10.78 1.82 11.98
C LYS A 144 10.74 0.47 12.69
N GLY A 145 9.56 -0.08 12.97
CA GLY A 145 9.39 -1.40 13.52
C GLY A 145 9.74 -1.51 15.00
N TYR A 146 9.50 -0.46 15.80
CA TYR A 146 9.70 -0.50 17.25
C TYR A 146 8.87 -1.60 17.93
N CYS A 147 9.44 -2.25 18.95
CA CYS A 147 8.74 -3.22 19.80
C CYS A 147 8.01 -2.51 20.94
N PHE A 148 6.75 -2.14 20.72
CA PHE A 148 5.91 -1.56 21.75
C PHE A 148 5.60 -2.55 22.88
N LYS A 149 5.74 -2.08 24.12
CA LYS A 149 5.48 -2.90 25.32
C LYS A 149 4.23 -2.47 26.09
N THR A 150 3.78 -1.22 25.93
CA THR A 150 2.63 -0.71 26.67
C THR A 150 1.33 -1.11 25.99
N GLN A 151 0.29 -1.42 26.76
CA GLN A 151 -1.02 -1.80 26.19
C GLN A 151 -1.57 -0.69 25.28
N ARG A 152 -1.41 0.59 25.68
CA ARG A 152 -1.81 1.74 24.87
C ARG A 152 -1.15 1.74 23.49
N ALA A 153 0.16 1.48 23.42
CA ALA A 153 0.88 1.47 22.16
C ALA A 153 0.64 0.19 21.34
N ILE A 154 0.49 -0.96 22.00
CA ILE A 154 0.12 -2.22 21.34
C ILE A 154 -1.29 -2.09 20.73
N ASN A 155 -2.23 -1.47 21.42
CA ASN A 155 -3.58 -1.22 20.89
C ASN A 155 -3.54 -0.27 19.67
N ALA A 156 -2.67 0.73 19.68
CA ALA A 156 -2.57 1.72 18.62
C ALA A 156 -1.77 1.24 17.39
N PHE A 157 -0.66 0.54 17.59
CA PHE A 157 0.32 0.21 16.54
C PHE A 157 0.53 -1.30 16.36
N GLY A 158 0.01 -2.13 17.26
CA GLY A 158 0.13 -3.58 17.25
C GLY A 158 1.31 -4.12 18.08
N PRO A 159 1.30 -5.44 18.35
CA PRO A 159 2.34 -6.08 19.18
C PRO A 159 3.57 -6.53 18.40
N ARG A 160 3.52 -6.51 17.07
CA ARG A 160 4.59 -7.04 16.21
C ARG A 160 5.62 -5.97 15.93
N CYS A 161 6.89 -6.32 16.04
CA CYS A 161 8.01 -5.50 15.62
C CYS A 161 8.85 -6.17 14.54
N TYR A 162 9.66 -5.37 13.84
CA TYR A 162 10.43 -5.81 12.68
C TYR A 162 11.72 -4.97 12.53
N PRO A 163 12.78 -5.52 11.90
CA PRO A 163 13.97 -4.74 11.59
C PRO A 163 13.60 -3.49 10.76
N PRO A 164 14.16 -2.30 11.06
CA PRO A 164 15.38 -2.08 11.83
C PRO A 164 15.15 -1.74 13.31
N TYR A 165 14.01 -2.11 13.90
CA TYR A 165 13.74 -1.97 15.34
C TYR A 165 13.94 -0.56 15.90
N ALA A 166 13.33 0.42 15.25
CA ALA A 166 13.38 1.84 15.62
C ALA A 166 14.72 2.54 15.42
N LYS A 167 15.58 2.02 14.55
CA LYS A 167 16.73 2.80 14.08
C LYS A 167 16.24 3.99 13.26
N LEU A 168 16.22 5.17 13.89
CA LEU A 168 15.87 6.44 13.26
C LEU A 168 17.07 7.02 12.50
N ASN A 169 16.82 7.73 11.41
CA ASN A 169 17.80 8.64 10.82
C ASN A 169 17.77 10.01 11.52
N SER A 170 18.67 10.91 11.13
CA SER A 170 18.79 12.25 11.74
C SER A 170 17.52 13.10 11.58
N ALA A 171 16.84 13.04 10.44
CA ALA A 171 15.61 13.80 10.21
C ALA A 171 14.46 13.31 11.10
N GLU A 172 14.29 11.99 11.22
CA GLU A 172 13.29 11.36 12.08
C GLU A 172 13.56 11.64 13.56
N GLN A 173 14.84 11.62 13.96
CA GLN A 173 15.24 11.97 15.32
C GLN A 173 14.91 13.44 15.63
N SER A 174 15.27 14.37 14.74
CA SER A 174 14.89 15.79 14.87
C SER A 174 13.38 16.00 14.96
N GLN A 175 12.60 15.20 14.23
CA GLN A 175 11.14 15.24 14.30
C GLN A 175 10.61 14.77 15.66
N VAL A 176 11.16 13.67 16.21
CA VAL A 176 10.84 13.21 17.57
C VAL A 176 11.16 14.27 18.61
N ASP A 177 12.32 14.92 18.50
CA ASP A 177 12.76 15.94 19.46
C ASP A 177 11.88 17.19 19.39
N ALA A 178 11.45 17.59 18.19
CA ALA A 178 10.47 18.65 18.02
C ALA A 178 9.14 18.32 18.73
N ILE A 179 8.61 17.09 18.56
CA ILE A 179 7.38 16.65 19.22
C ILE A 179 7.53 16.66 20.74
N ARG A 180 8.66 16.15 21.27
CA ARG A 180 8.95 16.16 22.70
C ARG A 180 9.01 17.58 23.28
N GLY A 181 9.52 18.54 22.52
CA GLY A 181 9.48 19.95 22.92
C GLY A 181 8.04 20.47 23.09
N TRP A 182 7.12 20.07 22.21
CA TRP A 182 5.70 20.40 22.35
C TRP A 182 4.98 19.60 23.45
N GLU A 183 5.35 18.34 23.67
CA GLU A 183 4.85 17.56 24.81
C GLU A 183 5.25 18.22 26.14
N ALA A 184 6.51 18.67 26.25
CA ALA A 184 7.02 19.36 27.43
C ALA A 184 6.32 20.71 27.64
N SER A 185 6.14 21.52 26.59
CA SER A 185 5.49 22.83 26.71
C SER A 185 4.02 22.74 27.14
N LYS A 186 3.37 21.60 26.88
CA LYS A 186 1.97 21.33 27.26
C LYS A 186 1.84 20.49 28.55
N GLY A 187 2.95 20.07 29.17
CA GLY A 187 2.92 19.23 30.37
C GLY A 187 2.33 17.83 30.13
N CYS A 188 2.55 17.25 28.95
CA CYS A 188 2.08 15.90 28.62
C CYS A 188 2.91 14.83 29.34
N ASN A 189 2.24 13.90 30.04
CA ASN A 189 2.84 12.77 30.75
C ASN A 189 2.56 11.43 30.05
#